data_AF-A0A511UVD4-F1
#
_entry.id   AF-A0A511UVD4-F1
#
_cell.length_a   1.000
_cell.length_b   1.000
_cell.length_c   1.000
_cell.angle_alpha   90.00
_cell.angle_beta   90.00
_cell.angle_gamma   90.00
#
_symmetry.space_group_name_H-M   'P 1'
#
loop_
_entity.id
_entity.type
_entity.pdbx_description
1 polymer ?
#
loop_
_entity_poly.entity_id
_entity_poly.type
_entity_poly.pdbx_seq_one_letter_code
_entity_poly.pdbx_strand_id
1 'polypeptide(L)'
;MTFSVTNKQLYRVGSCPLESAVEEVKKLAESVWYKGYQPTWRELETLRSAMTDKEFQRSLCVLEMLSQYPVCRRDTALHLQQMTRRFHQQLLGGDDAPTLGRYSPAKRWGLTDATTSLRKALLPLQTRTYADSTGYRHGLSA
;
A
#
# COMPACT_ATOMS: atom_id res chain seq x y z
N MET A 1 14.78 -17.44 -3.28
CA MET A 1 13.57 -17.02 -4.01
C MET A 1 13.90 -15.83 -4.88
N THR A 2 13.51 -15.84 -6.16
CA THR A 2 13.70 -14.72 -7.09
C THR A 2 12.48 -13.80 -7.04
N PHE A 3 12.62 -12.62 -6.45
CA PHE A 3 11.56 -11.61 -6.43
C PHE A 3 11.62 -10.73 -7.69
N SER A 4 10.46 -10.41 -8.28
CA SER A 4 10.34 -9.31 -9.25
C SER A 4 10.78 -8.00 -8.60
N VAL A 5 11.18 -6.99 -9.39
CA VAL A 5 11.63 -5.68 -8.86
C VAL A 5 10.60 -5.06 -7.92
N THR A 6 9.32 -5.13 -8.29
CA THR A 6 8.21 -4.60 -7.51
C THR A 6 7.89 -5.44 -6.27
N ASN A 7 8.07 -6.76 -6.37
CA ASN A 7 7.98 -7.65 -5.20
C ASN A 7 9.11 -7.35 -4.19
N LYS A 8 10.33 -7.04 -4.66
CA LYS A 8 11.41 -6.52 -3.79
C LYS A 8 11.06 -5.18 -3.14
N GLN A 9 10.34 -4.29 -3.82
CA GLN A 9 9.88 -3.03 -3.22
C GLN A 9 8.87 -3.28 -2.10
N LEU A 10 7.88 -4.15 -2.31
CA LEU A 10 6.92 -4.53 -1.27
C LEU A 10 7.58 -5.19 -0.06
N TYR A 11 8.57 -6.05 -0.29
CA TYR A 11 9.39 -6.64 0.76
C TYR A 11 10.06 -5.54 1.59
N ARG A 12 10.80 -4.63 0.94
CA ARG A 12 11.55 -3.54 1.60
C ARG A 12 10.64 -2.60 2.40
N VAL A 13 9.44 -2.33 1.91
CA VAL A 13 8.45 -1.51 2.61
C VAL A 13 8.04 -2.15 3.95
N GLY A 14 7.87 -3.47 4.00
CA GLY A 14 7.45 -4.17 5.21
C GLY A 14 8.59 -4.51 6.17
N SER A 15 9.81 -4.69 5.67
CA SER A 15 10.99 -5.08 6.47
C SER A 15 11.45 -4.03 7.48
N CYS A 16 11.00 -2.78 7.35
CA CYS A 16 11.36 -1.69 8.26
C CYS A 16 10.11 -1.08 8.90
N PRO A 17 10.24 -0.41 10.07
CA PRO A 17 9.18 0.46 10.59
C PRO A 17 8.72 1.47 9.53
N LEU A 18 7.42 1.73 9.47
CA LEU A 18 6.82 2.55 8.41
C LEU A 18 7.41 3.97 8.35
N GLU A 19 7.81 4.51 9.49
CA GLU A 19 8.44 5.83 9.61
C GLU A 19 9.80 5.91 8.90
N SER A 20 10.51 4.79 8.79
CA SER A 20 11.82 4.69 8.13
C SER A 20 11.72 4.26 6.67
N ALA A 21 10.56 3.76 6.24
CA ALA A 21 10.35 3.21 4.90
C ALA A 21 9.93 4.27 3.86
N VAL A 22 10.05 5.57 4.16
CA VAL A 22 9.51 6.69 3.35
C VAL A 22 9.89 6.58 1.86
N GLU A 23 11.16 6.40 1.56
CA GLU A 23 11.64 6.37 0.17
C GLU A 23 11.18 5.11 -0.58
N GLU A 24 11.08 3.96 0.10
CA GLU A 24 10.56 2.75 -0.51
C GLU A 24 9.05 2.83 -0.74
N VAL A 25 8.31 3.50 0.17
CA VAL A 25 6.88 3.78 0.00
C VAL A 25 6.64 4.75 -1.16
N LYS A 26 7.49 5.77 -1.37
CA LYS A 26 7.40 6.66 -2.55
C LYS A 26 7.58 5.89 -3.85
N LYS A 27 8.61 5.05 -3.96
CA LYS A 27 8.86 4.21 -5.14
C LYS A 27 7.69 3.25 -5.42
N LEU A 28 7.13 2.67 -4.36
CA LEU A 28 5.94 1.83 -4.48
C LEU A 28 4.72 2.64 -4.93
N ALA A 29 4.50 3.82 -4.37
CA ALA A 29 3.41 4.72 -4.74
C ALA A 29 3.48 5.11 -6.21
N GLU A 30 4.66 5.47 -6.73
CA GLU A 30 4.84 5.74 -8.15
C GLU A 30 4.50 4.52 -9.03
N SER A 31 4.91 3.33 -8.58
CA SER A 31 4.65 2.10 -9.31
C SER A 31 3.14 1.79 -9.36
N VAL A 32 2.44 1.96 -8.23
CA VAL A 32 1.00 1.70 -8.10
C VAL A 32 0.16 2.75 -8.82
N TRP A 33 0.44 4.04 -8.60
CA TRP A 33 -0.40 5.13 -9.11
C TRP A 33 -0.19 5.43 -10.58
N TYR A 34 1.05 5.32 -11.07
CA TYR A 34 1.42 5.78 -12.41
C TYR A 34 1.81 4.63 -13.32
N LYS A 35 2.60 3.66 -12.84
CA LYS A 35 3.08 2.54 -13.69
C LYS A 35 2.09 1.38 -13.80
N GLY A 36 0.90 1.52 -13.20
CA GLY A 36 -0.16 0.50 -13.25
C GLY A 36 0.16 -0.78 -12.49
N TYR A 37 1.11 -0.75 -11.55
CA TYR A 37 1.43 -1.93 -10.76
C TYR A 37 0.26 -2.31 -9.85
N GLN A 38 -0.15 -3.57 -9.98
CA GLN A 38 -1.13 -4.23 -9.12
C GLN A 38 -0.51 -5.54 -8.64
N PRO A 39 -0.22 -5.70 -7.34
CA PRO A 39 0.30 -6.95 -6.81
C PRO A 39 -0.66 -8.09 -7.13
N THR A 40 -0.12 -9.25 -7.48
CA THR A 40 -0.95 -10.46 -7.65
C THR A 40 -1.08 -11.23 -6.34
N TRP A 41 -2.11 -12.07 -6.23
CA TRP A 41 -2.26 -12.98 -5.09
C TRP A 41 -1.00 -13.82 -4.85
N ARG A 42 -0.42 -14.36 -5.94
CA ARG A 42 0.80 -15.18 -5.88
C ARG A 42 2.01 -14.39 -5.36
N GLU A 43 2.17 -13.13 -5.78
CA GLU A 43 3.24 -12.28 -5.27
C GLU A 43 3.12 -12.04 -3.77
N LEU A 44 1.89 -11.77 -3.29
CA LEU A 44 1.63 -11.55 -1.86
C LEU A 44 1.81 -12.81 -1.02
N GLU A 45 1.39 -13.99 -1.50
CA GLU A 45 1.69 -15.27 -0.83
C GLU A 45 3.20 -15.56 -0.76
N THR A 46 3.92 -15.24 -1.84
CA THR A 46 5.38 -15.38 -1.86
C THR A 46 6.03 -14.47 -0.82
N LEU A 47 5.57 -13.21 -0.72
CA LEU A 47 6.03 -12.28 0.32
C LEU A 47 5.70 -12.77 1.71
N ARG A 48 4.47 -13.24 1.94
CA ARG A 48 4.02 -13.80 3.21
C ARG A 48 4.92 -14.93 3.68
N SER A 49 5.33 -15.82 2.77
CA SER A 49 6.24 -16.93 3.10
C SER A 49 7.67 -16.49 3.46
N ALA A 50 8.06 -15.27 3.11
CA ALA A 50 9.41 -14.74 3.25
C ALA A 50 9.54 -13.67 4.36
N MET A 51 8.44 -13.29 5.01
CA MET A 51 8.37 -12.20 5.97
C MET A 51 7.71 -12.69 7.25
N THR A 52 8.01 -12.04 8.38
CA THR A 52 7.19 -12.20 9.58
C THR A 52 5.80 -11.62 9.38
N ASP A 53 4.81 -12.07 10.15
CA ASP A 53 3.44 -11.56 10.06
C ASP A 53 3.40 -10.03 10.20
N LYS A 54 4.17 -9.46 11.12
CA LYS A 54 4.24 -8.01 11.34
C LYS A 54 4.81 -7.26 10.13
N GLU A 55 5.86 -7.78 9.51
CA GLU A 55 6.42 -7.17 8.30
C GLU A 55 5.44 -7.27 7.13
N PHE A 56 4.77 -8.41 6.96
CA PHE A 56 3.78 -8.59 5.92
C PHE A 56 2.55 -7.67 6.12
N GLN A 57 2.07 -7.54 7.37
CA GLN A 57 1.02 -6.60 7.75
C GLN A 57 1.39 -5.15 7.42
N ARG A 58 2.66 -4.75 7.57
CA ARG A 58 3.14 -3.42 7.15
C ARG A 58 3.04 -3.22 5.65
N SER A 59 3.46 -4.21 4.84
CA SER A 59 3.32 -4.14 3.39
C SER A 59 1.85 -4.02 2.97
N LEU A 60 0.95 -4.79 3.60
CA LEU A 60 -0.49 -4.72 3.35
C LEU A 60 -1.10 -3.38 3.80
N CYS A 61 -0.67 -2.85 4.95
CA CYS A 61 -1.07 -1.54 5.44
C CYS A 61 -0.71 -0.43 4.45
N VAL A 62 0.49 -0.48 3.85
CA VAL A 62 0.89 0.50 2.83
C VAL A 62 0.07 0.35 1.57
N LEU A 63 -0.14 -0.86 1.06
CA LEU A 63 -0.99 -1.10 -0.12
C LEU A 63 -2.41 -0.56 0.08
N GLU A 64 -3.00 -0.83 1.24
CA GLU A 64 -4.30 -0.31 1.60
C GLU A 64 -4.31 1.23 1.68
N MET A 65 -3.29 1.82 2.28
CA MET A 65 -3.15 3.27 2.35
C MET A 65 -3.05 3.89 0.94
N LEU A 66 -2.23 3.31 0.05
CA LEU A 66 -2.06 3.79 -1.33
C LEU A 66 -3.36 3.74 -2.15
N SER A 67 -4.24 2.77 -1.86
CA SER A 67 -5.54 2.62 -2.53
C SER A 67 -6.58 3.70 -2.16
N GLN A 68 -6.36 4.45 -1.08
CA GLN A 68 -7.32 5.46 -0.60
C GLN A 68 -7.12 6.83 -1.25
N TYR A 69 -6.01 7.03 -1.97
CA TYR A 69 -5.72 8.32 -2.57
C TYR A 69 -6.42 8.49 -3.92
N PRO A 70 -7.03 9.67 -4.20
CA PRO A 70 -7.71 9.93 -5.46
C PRO A 70 -6.83 9.81 -6.71
N VAL A 71 -5.50 9.92 -6.55
CA VAL A 71 -4.55 9.73 -7.65
C VAL A 71 -4.40 8.26 -8.06
N CYS A 72 -4.75 7.33 -7.18
CA CYS A 72 -4.82 5.92 -7.52
C CYS A 72 -5.98 5.69 -8.49
N ARG A 73 -5.73 5.01 -9.61
CA ARG A 73 -6.78 4.64 -10.55
C ARG A 73 -7.83 3.74 -9.87
N ARG A 74 -9.10 3.92 -10.23
CA ARG A 74 -10.23 3.25 -9.57
C ARG A 74 -10.14 1.72 -9.62
N ASP A 75 -9.70 1.16 -10.74
CA ASP A 75 -9.47 -0.27 -10.93
C ASP A 75 -8.36 -0.80 -10.00
N THR A 76 -7.21 -0.12 -9.97
CA THR A 76 -6.11 -0.43 -9.05
C THR A 76 -6.54 -0.33 -7.60
N ALA A 77 -7.22 0.75 -7.21
CA ALA A 77 -7.69 0.98 -5.85
C ALA A 77 -8.62 -0.16 -5.39
N LEU A 78 -9.59 -0.54 -6.22
CA LEU A 78 -10.54 -1.61 -5.92
C LEU A 78 -9.84 -2.97 -5.78
N HIS A 79 -8.91 -3.29 -6.67
CA HIS A 79 -8.10 -4.51 -6.59
C HIS A 79 -7.29 -4.58 -5.29
N LEU A 80 -6.60 -3.49 -4.94
CA LEU A 80 -5.83 -3.40 -3.70
C LEU A 80 -6.71 -3.56 -2.47
N GLN A 81 -7.87 -2.90 -2.41
CA GLN A 81 -8.81 -2.99 -1.30
C GLN A 81 -9.38 -4.40 -1.13
N GLN A 82 -9.71 -5.08 -2.22
CA GLN A 82 -10.18 -6.46 -2.18
C GLN A 82 -9.09 -7.41 -1.65
N MET A 83 -7.86 -7.27 -2.13
CA MET A 83 -6.74 -8.09 -1.67
C MET A 83 -6.43 -7.86 -0.19
N THR A 84 -6.30 -6.60 0.23
CA THR A 84 -5.98 -6.27 1.63
C THR A 84 -7.08 -6.71 2.56
N ARG A 85 -8.36 -6.60 2.16
CA ARG A 85 -9.49 -7.16 2.91
C ARG A 85 -9.43 -8.68 3.06
N ARG A 86 -9.09 -9.40 2.00
CA ARG A 86 -8.99 -10.86 2.04
C ARG A 86 -7.84 -11.32 2.95
N PHE A 87 -6.68 -10.68 2.87
CA PHE A 87 -5.58 -11.00 3.78
C PHE A 87 -5.86 -10.59 5.22
N HIS A 88 -6.58 -9.48 5.44
CA HIS A 88 -7.01 -9.08 6.78
C HIS A 88 -7.87 -10.18 7.41
N GLN A 89 -8.86 -10.69 6.65
CA GLN A 89 -9.70 -11.81 7.07
C GLN A 89 -8.92 -13.08 7.42
N GLN A 90 -7.87 -13.39 6.66
CA GLN A 90 -7.06 -14.59 6.88
C GLN A 90 -6.09 -14.47 8.06
N LEU A 91 -5.58 -13.27 8.34
CA LEU A 91 -4.53 -13.05 9.33
C LEU A 91 -5.07 -12.61 10.69
N LEU A 92 -6.11 -11.77 10.69
CA LEU A 92 -6.64 -11.12 11.88
C LEU A 92 -8.09 -11.53 12.19
N GLY A 93 -8.74 -12.26 11.27
CA GLY A 93 -10.13 -12.70 11.44
C GLY A 93 -11.14 -11.66 10.97
N GLY A 94 -12.28 -11.56 11.66
CA GLY A 94 -13.40 -10.71 11.24
C GLY A 94 -13.01 -9.26 10.93
N ASP A 95 -13.61 -8.72 9.88
CA ASP A 95 -13.47 -7.32 9.46
C ASP A 95 -14.32 -6.46 10.40
N ASP A 96 -13.86 -6.30 11.65
CA ASP A 96 -14.49 -5.37 12.58
C ASP A 96 -14.34 -3.97 11.99
N ALA A 97 -15.40 -3.53 11.31
CA ALA A 97 -15.52 -2.17 10.81
C ALA A 97 -15.18 -1.24 11.97
N PRO A 98 -14.26 -0.27 11.79
CA PRO A 98 -13.83 0.56 12.90
C PRO A 98 -15.04 1.22 13.56
N THR A 99 -15.34 0.76 14.77
CA THR A 99 -16.38 1.29 15.64
C THR A 99 -16.02 2.73 15.97
N LEU A 100 -16.64 3.67 15.25
CA LEU A 100 -16.62 5.11 15.50
C LEU A 100 -15.21 5.74 15.59
N GLY A 101 -14.75 6.33 14.47
CA GLY A 101 -13.52 7.14 14.42
C GLY A 101 -13.02 7.38 13.01
N ARG A 102 -11.97 8.21 12.85
CA ARG A 102 -11.27 8.35 11.56
C ARG A 102 -10.57 7.04 11.22
N TYR A 103 -10.83 6.54 10.02
CA TYR A 103 -10.20 5.34 9.48
C TYR A 103 -8.66 5.42 9.52
N SER A 104 -8.01 4.36 10.02
CA SER A 104 -6.56 4.26 10.07
C SER A 104 -6.10 2.85 9.67
N PRO A 105 -5.42 2.71 8.51
CA PRO A 105 -4.87 1.43 8.08
C PRO A 105 -3.95 0.79 9.14
N ALA A 106 -3.05 1.56 9.75
CA ALA A 106 -2.15 1.01 10.77
C ALA A 106 -2.91 0.39 11.95
N LYS A 107 -3.99 1.04 12.42
CA LYS A 107 -4.83 0.48 13.49
C LYS A 107 -5.55 -0.79 13.04
N ARG A 108 -6.10 -0.80 11.83
CA ARG A 108 -6.78 -1.98 11.26
C ARG A 108 -5.85 -3.20 11.19
N TRP A 109 -4.57 -2.97 10.89
CA TRP A 109 -3.54 -4.01 10.82
C TRP A 109 -2.86 -4.31 12.16
N GLY A 110 -3.33 -3.74 13.28
CA GLY A 110 -2.72 -3.95 14.60
C GLY A 110 -1.30 -3.37 14.73
N LEU A 111 -0.93 -2.42 13.88
CA LEU A 111 0.40 -1.82 13.85
C LEU A 111 0.46 -0.60 14.78
N THR A 112 1.54 -0.50 15.54
CA THR A 112 1.88 0.68 16.35
C THR A 112 2.64 1.75 15.57
N ASP A 113 3.03 1.46 14.32
CA ASP A 113 3.82 2.35 13.47
C ASP A 113 3.01 3.61 13.08
N ALA A 114 3.61 4.80 13.15
CA ALA A 114 2.93 6.02 12.74
C ALA A 114 2.96 6.18 11.20
N THR A 115 1.78 6.36 10.59
CA THR A 115 1.68 6.64 9.15
C THR A 115 1.77 8.13 8.81
N THR A 116 1.83 9.02 9.80
CA THR A 116 1.74 10.48 9.59
C THR A 116 2.87 11.00 8.71
N SER A 117 4.11 10.57 8.98
CA SER A 117 5.29 10.95 8.19
C SER A 117 5.19 10.45 6.75
N LEU A 118 4.72 9.21 6.55
CA LEU A 118 4.46 8.66 5.22
C LEU A 118 3.43 9.48 4.45
N ARG A 119 2.28 9.76 5.07
CA ARG A 119 1.21 10.54 4.43
C ARG A 119 1.69 11.92 4.00
N LYS A 120 2.47 12.61 4.85
CA LYS A 120 3.08 13.90 4.52
C LYS A 120 4.05 13.78 3.35
N ALA A 121 4.93 12.78 3.38
CA ALA A 121 5.92 12.56 2.32
C ALA A 121 5.29 12.22 0.95
N LEU A 122 4.08 11.66 0.95
CA LEU A 122 3.33 11.34 -0.27
C LEU A 122 2.56 12.52 -0.85
N LEU A 123 2.37 13.63 -0.13
CA LEU A 123 1.56 14.77 -0.60
C LEU A 123 2.02 15.33 -1.96
N PRO A 124 3.33 15.55 -2.22
CA PRO A 124 3.78 16.09 -3.50
C PRO A 124 3.43 15.17 -4.69
N LEU A 125 3.45 13.85 -4.46
CA LEU A 125 3.17 12.83 -5.46
C LEU A 125 1.68 12.67 -5.75
N GLN A 126 0.78 13.30 -5.01
CA GLN A 126 -0.67 13.23 -5.20
C GLN A 126 -1.23 14.41 -6.01
N THR A 127 -0.39 15.39 -6.35
CA THR A 127 -0.84 16.59 -7.05
C THR A 127 -1.15 16.27 -8.51
N ARG A 128 -2.17 16.95 -9.07
CA ARG A 128 -2.49 16.82 -10.50
C ARG A 128 -1.30 17.21 -11.38
N THR A 129 -0.58 18.29 -11.03
CA THR A 129 0.62 18.74 -11.76
C THR A 129 1.70 17.65 -11.82
N TYR A 130 1.96 16.96 -10.71
CA TYR A 130 2.90 15.84 -10.73
C TYR A 130 2.34 14.67 -11.53
N ALA A 131 1.07 14.32 -11.34
CA ALA A 131 0.43 13.21 -12.04
C ALA A 131 0.48 13.38 -13.57
N ASP A 132 0.13 14.58 -14.06
CA ASP A 132 0.18 14.95 -15.48
C ASP A 132 1.62 14.89 -16.01
N SER A 133 2.64 15.29 -15.21
CA SER A 133 4.04 15.26 -15.64
C SER A 133 4.62 13.85 -15.80
N THR A 134 4.00 12.85 -15.19
CA THR A 134 4.42 11.45 -15.35
C THR A 134 4.08 10.88 -16.73
N GLY A 135 3.13 11.49 -17.46
CA GLY A 135 2.65 11.01 -18.75
C GLY A 135 1.82 9.72 -18.70
N TYR A 136 1.54 9.19 -17.50
CA TYR A 136 0.72 7.98 -17.31
C TYR A 136 -0.72 8.33 -16.96
N ARG A 137 -1.65 7.38 -17.19
CA ARG A 137 -3.03 7.50 -16.71
C ARG A 137 -3.08 7.43 -15.18
N HIS A 138 -3.82 8.32 -14.55
CA HIS A 138 -3.99 8.37 -13.10
C HIS A 138 -5.45 8.62 -12.70
N GLY A 139 -5.78 8.45 -11.43
CA GLY A 139 -7.15 8.61 -10.93
C GLY A 139 -7.71 10.04 -10.99
N LEU A 140 -6.82 11.04 -11.14
CA LEU A 140 -7.22 12.45 -11.35
C LEU A 140 -7.47 12.82 -12.83
N SER A 141 -7.19 11.92 -13.77
CA SER A 141 -7.48 12.15 -15.19
C SER A 141 -8.99 11.95 -15.38
N ALA A 142 -9.72 13.02 -15.70
CA ALA A 142 -11.15 12.98 -16.03
C ALA A 142 -11.38 12.30 -17.39
#